data_AF-A0AAV3HFZ1-F1
#
_entry.id   AF-A0AAV3HFZ1-F1
#
_cell.length_a   1.000
_cell.length_b   1.000
_cell.length_c   1.000
_cell.angle_alpha   90.00
_cell.angle_beta   90.00
_cell.angle_gamma   90.00
#
_symmetry.space_group_name_H-M   'P 1'
#
loop_
_entity.id
_entity.type
_entity.pdbx_description
1 polymer ?
#
loop_
_entity_poly.entity_id
_entity_poly.type
_entity_poly.pdbx_seq_one_letter_code
_entity_poly.pdbx_strand_id
1 'polypeptide(L)' 'MTVSLVARQHGVAASQLFLWRKQYQEGSLTAVAAGEQVVPASELAAAMKQIKELQRL' A
#
# COMPACT_ATOMS: atom_id res chain seq x y z
N MET A 1 3.48 23.76 6.67
CA MET A 1 4.57 23.24 5.82
C MET A 1 3.97 22.79 4.49
N THR A 2 4.44 23.31 3.35
CA THR A 2 3.83 23.03 2.03
C THR A 2 4.61 21.95 1.27
N VAL A 3 3.93 21.20 0.40
CA VAL A 3 4.55 20.14 -0.43
C VAL A 3 5.67 20.71 -1.30
N SER A 4 5.48 21.93 -1.83
CA SER A 4 6.48 22.62 -2.65
C SER A 4 7.76 22.97 -1.90
N LEU A 5 7.66 23.26 -0.59
CA LEU A 5 8.84 23.52 0.26
C LEU A 5 9.65 22.23 0.46
N VAL A 6 8.97 21.12 0.77
CA VAL A 6 9.59 19.80 0.97
C VAL A 6 10.24 19.30 -0.33
N ALA A 7 9.55 19.45 -1.47
CA ALA A 7 10.06 19.12 -2.80
C ALA A 7 11.42 19.80 -3.08
N ARG A 8 11.49 21.11 -2.86
CA ARG A 8 12.71 21.91 -3.09
C ARG A 8 13.84 21.53 -2.16
N GLN A 9 13.55 21.32 -0.88
CA GLN A 9 14.55 20.97 0.12
C GLN A 9 15.23 19.62 -0.16
N HIS A 10 14.49 18.67 -0.72
CA HIS A 10 14.99 17.32 -0.99
C HIS A 10 15.32 17.06 -2.47
N GLY A 11 15.19 18.06 -3.35
CA GLY A 11 15.46 17.90 -4.78
C GLY A 11 14.51 16.92 -5.49
N VAL A 12 13.30 16.72 -4.95
CA VAL A 12 12.30 15.78 -5.46
C VAL A 12 11.18 16.54 -6.17
N ALA A 13 10.67 15.99 -7.28
CA ALA A 13 9.52 16.58 -7.96
C ALA A 13 8.27 16.56 -7.06
N ALA A 14 7.54 17.67 -7.00
CA ALA A 14 6.34 17.77 -6.17
C ALA A 14 5.27 16.71 -6.54
N SER A 15 5.18 16.34 -7.83
CA SER A 15 4.30 15.26 -8.32
C SER A 15 4.58 13.91 -7.67
N GLN A 16 5.85 13.62 -7.36
CA GLN A 16 6.25 12.38 -6.69
C GLN A 16 5.83 12.36 -5.22
N LEU A 17 5.92 13.51 -4.52
CA LEU A 17 5.39 13.65 -3.17
C LEU A 17 3.87 13.51 -3.12
N PHE A 18 3.14 14.02 -4.12
CA PHE A 18 1.70 13.81 -4.22
C PHE A 18 1.35 12.34 -4.44
N LEU A 19 2.10 11.64 -5.29
CA LEU A 19 1.94 10.21 -5.51
C LEU A 19 2.18 9.40 -4.23
N TRP A 20 3.29 9.65 -3.53
CA TRP A 20 3.58 8.97 -2.26
C TRP A 20 2.56 9.29 -1.18
N ARG A 21 2.08 10.53 -1.11
CA ARG A 21 1.03 10.91 -0.16
C ARG A 21 -0.27 10.17 -0.45
N LYS A 22 -0.65 10.06 -1.73
CA LYS A 22 -1.82 9.30 -2.17
C LYS A 22 -1.67 7.82 -1.80
N GLN A 23 -0.54 7.19 -2.15
CA GLN A 23 -0.26 5.78 -1.81
C GLN A 23 -0.25 5.52 -0.29
N TYR A 24 0.31 6.45 0.49
CA TYR A 24 0.32 6.36 1.94
C TYR A 24 -1.09 6.49 2.54
N GLN A 25 -1.90 7.42 2.03
CA GLN A 25 -3.30 7.60 2.46
C GLN A 25 -4.21 6.45 2.03
N GLU A 26 -3.94 5.85 0.87
CA GLU A 26 -4.64 4.68 0.37
C GLU A 26 -4.33 3.40 1.16
N GLY A 27 -3.33 3.44 2.07
CA GLY A 27 -3.16 2.46 3.14
C GLY A 27 -3.08 1.01 2.66
N SER A 28 -1.85 0.51 2.50
CA SER A 28 -1.54 -0.92 2.68
C SER A 28 -1.87 -1.93 1.56
N LEU A 29 -2.09 -1.53 0.30
CA LEU A 29 -2.32 -2.50 -0.80
C LEU A 29 -1.37 -2.39 -2.00
N THR A 30 -0.39 -1.51 -1.96
CA THR A 30 0.60 -1.39 -3.04
C THR A 30 1.97 -1.79 -2.53
N ALA A 31 2.42 -2.99 -2.87
CA ALA A 31 3.83 -3.35 -2.82
C ALA A 31 4.51 -2.33 -3.71
N VAL A 32 5.49 -1.63 -3.15
CA VAL A 32 6.31 -0.65 -3.87
C VAL A 32 7.12 -1.30 -5.02
N ALA A 33 6.97 -2.61 -5.25
CA ALA A 33 7.51 -3.33 -6.39
C ALA A 33 6.40 -4.13 -7.11
N ALA A 34 6.39 -4.05 -8.44
CA ALA A 34 5.69 -4.92 -9.40
C ALA A 34 4.21 -4.67 -9.75
N GLY A 35 3.49 -3.73 -9.13
CA GLY A 35 2.12 -3.40 -9.57
C GLY A 35 1.10 -4.53 -9.35
N GLU A 36 1.40 -5.45 -8.44
CA GLU A 36 0.50 -6.51 -8.02
C GLU A 36 -0.43 -6.01 -6.90
N GLN A 37 -1.68 -6.46 -6.93
CA GLN A 37 -2.64 -6.22 -5.86
C GLN A 37 -2.16 -6.97 -4.61
N VAL A 38 -1.69 -6.23 -3.60
CA VAL A 38 -1.22 -6.85 -2.37
C VAL A 38 -2.43 -7.12 -1.50
N VAL A 39 -2.71 -8.38 -1.20
CA VAL A 39 -3.70 -8.75 -0.18
C VAL A 39 -3.04 -8.59 1.19
N PRO A 40 -3.66 -7.91 2.17
CA PRO A 40 -3.12 -7.81 3.52
C PRO A 40 -2.92 -9.20 4.13
N ALA A 41 -1.84 -9.40 4.89
CA ALA A 41 -1.53 -10.69 5.51
C ALA A 41 -2.66 -11.19 6.43
N SER A 42 -3.41 -10.28 7.05
CA SER A 42 -4.60 -10.58 7.86
C SER A 42 -5.75 -11.17 7.04
N GLU A 43 -6.00 -10.64 5.84
CA GLU A 43 -7.04 -11.12 4.94
C GLU A 43 -6.67 -12.49 4.34
N LEU A 44 -5.40 -12.67 3.95
CA LEU A 44 -4.89 -13.96 3.50
C LEU A 44 -5.02 -15.03 4.60
N ALA A 45 -4.65 -14.71 5.84
CA ALA A 45 -4.76 -15.63 6.96
C ALA A 45 -6.23 -16.02 7.26
N ALA A 46 -7.15 -15.06 7.17
CA ALA A 46 -8.58 -15.30 7.35
C ALA A 46 -9.13 -16.24 6.25
N ALA A 47 -8.79 -15.97 4.99
CA ALA A 47 -9.19 -16.82 3.86
C ALA A 47 -8.65 -18.25 3.98
N MET A 48 -7.38 -18.41 4.35
CA MET A 48 -6.76 -19.73 4.58
C MET A 48 -7.42 -20.51 5.72
N LYS A 49 -7.85 -19.82 6.79
CA LYS A 49 -8.58 -20.45 7.89
C LYS A 49 -9.94 -20.96 7.40
N GLN A 50 -10.68 -20.15 6.64
CA GLN A 50 -11.98 -20.52 6.11
C GLN A 50 -11.90 -21.69 5.12
N ILE A 51 -10.86 -21.75 4.27
CA ILE A 51 -10.60 -22.89 3.39
C ILE A 51 -10.40 -24.19 4.20
N LYS A 52 -9.60 -24.14 5.27
CA LYS A 52 -9.36 -25.32 6.12
C LYS A 52 -10.61 -25.81 6.85
N GLU A 53 -11.49 -24.90 7.25
CA GLU A 53 -12.78 -25.24 7.86
C GLU A 53 -13.71 -25.92 6.85
N LEU A 54 -13.80 -25.40 5.63
CA LEU A 54 -14.60 -26.00 4.56
C LEU A 54 -14.08 -27.37 4.11
N GLN A 55 -12.77 -27.58 4.10
CA GLN A 55 -12.15 -28.87 3.77
C GLN A 55 -12.30 -29.94 4.86
N ARG A 56 -12.77 -29.57 6.06
CA ARG A 56 -13.00 -30.50 7.17
C ARG A 56 -14.46 -30.98 7.28
N LEU A 57 -15.35 -30.41 6.47
CA LEU A 57 -16.73 -30.88 6.28
C LEU A 57 -16.76 -32.02 5.26
#